data_AF-A0A9C8E0X3-F1
#
_entry.id   AF-A0A9C8E0X3-F1
#
_cell.length_a   1.000
_cell.length_b   1.000
_cell.length_c   1.000
_cell.angle_alpha   90.00
_cell.angle_beta   90.00
_cell.angle_gamma   90.00
#
_symmetry.space_group_name_H-M   'P 1'
#
loop_
_entity.id
_entity.type
_entity.pdbx_description
1 polymer ?
#
loop_
_entity_poly.entity_id
_entity_poly.type
_entity_poly.pdbx_seq_one_letter_code
_entity_poly.pdbx_strand_id
1 'polypeptide(L)'
;MDEQEFQQARERLNQCPCPFEKAVLSSRCGCANFQRLNIAEREAAACILPTAQERCALLLEQLYQNARFALKQPRLEGPQPHAKAMKVQCGGLLGLQAVLVSEQ
;
A
#
# COMPACT_ATOMS: atom_id res chain seq x y z
N MET A 1 19.93 8.06 9.93
CA MET A 1 18.82 8.12 10.92
C MET A 1 18.58 6.72 11.45
N ASP A 2 18.30 6.53 12.74
CA ASP A 2 17.91 5.19 13.22
C ASP A 2 16.46 4.83 12.79
N GLU A 3 16.07 3.56 12.96
CA GLU A 3 14.74 3.11 12.52
C GLU A 3 13.61 3.82 13.30
N GLN A 4 13.79 4.09 14.59
CA GLN A 4 12.76 4.67 15.44
C GLN A 4 12.56 6.16 15.11
N GLU A 5 13.64 6.91 14.93
CA GLU A 5 13.63 8.29 14.46
C GLU A 5 12.94 8.41 13.11
N PHE A 6 13.20 7.47 12.19
CA PHE A 6 12.53 7.45 10.89
C PHE A 6 11.02 7.21 11.01
N GLN A 7 10.59 6.25 11.84
CA GLN A 7 9.17 5.97 12.03
C GLN A 7 8.44 7.19 12.60
N GLN A 8 9.02 7.84 13.61
CA GLN A 8 8.47 9.07 14.20
C GLN A 8 8.42 10.23 13.20
N ALA A 9 9.49 10.43 12.42
CA ALA A 9 9.52 11.43 11.37
C ALA A 9 8.45 11.14 10.31
N ARG A 10 8.27 9.87 9.91
CA ARG A 10 7.25 9.46 8.95
C ARG A 10 5.85 9.72 9.46
N GLU A 11 5.55 9.36 10.70
CA GLU A 11 4.23 9.62 11.30
C GLU A 11 3.94 11.13 11.40
N ARG A 12 4.94 11.94 11.75
CA ARG A 12 4.79 13.39 11.85
C ARG A 12 4.62 14.08 10.50
N LEU A 13 5.37 13.65 9.49
CA LEU A 13 5.46 14.33 8.19
C LEU A 13 4.45 13.81 7.18
N ASN A 14 4.00 12.55 7.29
CA ASN A 14 3.06 11.93 6.36
C ASN A 14 1.65 11.87 6.96
N GLN A 15 0.89 12.95 6.78
CA GLN A 15 -0.48 13.07 7.29
C GLN A 15 -1.50 12.22 6.50
N CYS A 16 -1.13 11.75 5.31
CA CYS A 16 -2.02 10.96 4.45
C CYS A 16 -1.23 9.80 3.79
N PRO A 17 -0.81 8.78 4.56
CA PRO A 17 0.04 7.71 4.05
C PRO A 17 -0.71 6.86 3.02
N CYS A 18 -0.02 6.53 1.92
CA CYS A 18 -0.57 5.72 0.85
C CYS A 18 -0.75 4.26 1.29
N PRO A 19 -1.97 3.68 1.25
CA PRO A 19 -2.19 2.28 1.60
C PRO A 19 -1.40 1.33 0.70
N PHE A 20 -1.20 1.71 -0.57
CA PHE A 20 -0.45 0.97 -1.58
C PHE A 20 1.03 1.41 -1.67
N GLU A 21 1.61 1.98 -0.61
CA GLU A 21 2.99 2.49 -0.58
C GLU A 21 4.00 1.55 -1.24
N LYS A 22 3.95 0.25 -0.93
CA LYS A 22 4.95 -0.71 -1.41
C LYS A 22 4.80 -0.96 -2.90
N ALA A 23 3.57 -0.98 -3.44
CA ALA A 23 3.33 -1.10 -4.87
C ALA A 23 3.76 0.16 -5.64
N VAL A 24 3.48 1.36 -5.13
CA VAL A 24 3.86 2.61 -5.82
C VAL A 24 5.36 2.89 -5.75
N LEU A 25 6.01 2.66 -4.60
CA LEU A 25 7.46 2.86 -4.46
C LEU A 25 8.27 1.83 -5.24
N SER A 26 7.74 0.60 -5.42
CA SER A 26 8.35 -0.42 -6.29
C SER A 26 8.03 -0.24 -7.78
N SER A 27 7.38 0.87 -8.17
CA SER A 27 6.98 1.16 -9.56
C SER A 27 6.11 0.07 -10.20
N ARG A 28 5.35 -0.68 -9.39
CA ARG A 28 4.40 -1.71 -9.85
C ARG A 28 2.99 -1.17 -10.04
N CYS A 29 2.73 0.05 -9.61
CA CYS A 29 1.45 0.73 -9.71
C CYS A 29 1.69 2.22 -10.01
N GLY A 30 0.97 2.76 -11.01
CA GLY A 30 0.85 4.19 -11.23
C GLY A 30 -0.41 4.73 -10.56
N CYS A 31 -0.29 5.80 -9.78
CA CYS A 31 -1.44 6.46 -9.15
C CYS A 31 -1.34 7.97 -9.37
N ALA A 32 -2.41 8.58 -9.88
CA ALA A 32 -2.48 10.02 -10.13
C ALA A 32 -2.46 10.85 -8.83
N ASN A 33 -2.85 10.25 -7.70
CA ASN A 33 -2.87 10.90 -6.39
C ASN A 33 -1.63 10.60 -5.54
N PHE A 34 -0.63 9.91 -6.09
CA PHE A 34 0.60 9.60 -5.37
C PHE A 34 1.48 10.83 -5.23
N GLN A 35 2.00 11.05 -4.02
CA GLN A 35 3.05 12.01 -3.73
C GLN A 35 4.22 11.29 -3.06
N ARG A 36 5.40 11.44 -3.64
CA ARG A 36 6.65 10.96 -3.03
C ARG A 36 7.05 11.90 -1.91
N LEU A 37 7.30 11.35 -0.73
CA LEU A 37 7.82 12.08 0.42
C LEU A 37 9.23 11.57 0.75
N ASN A 38 10.21 12.47 0.70
CA ASN A 38 11.58 12.14 1.07
C ASN A 38 11.83 12.52 2.54
N ILE A 39 12.25 11.55 3.34
CA ILE A 39 12.58 11.71 4.75
C ILE A 39 14.05 11.31 4.89
N ALA A 40 14.93 12.31 4.81
CA ALA A 40 16.38 12.13 4.71
C ALA A 40 16.74 11.16 3.57
N GLU A 41 17.47 10.08 3.84
CA GLU A 41 17.90 9.07 2.87
C GLU A 41 16.80 8.07 2.44
N ARG A 42 15.59 8.17 3.01
CA ARG A 42 14.50 7.21 2.78
C ARG A 42 13.29 7.86 2.13
N GLU A 43 12.50 7.01 1.47
CA GLU A 43 11.28 7.41 0.80
C GLU A 43 10.05 6.87 1.54
N ALA A 44 8.99 7.67 1.53
CA ALA A 44 7.65 7.29 1.95
C ALA A 44 6.64 7.67 0.85
N ALA A 45 5.47 7.05 0.87
CA ALA A 45 4.39 7.39 -0.06
C ALA A 45 3.25 8.09 0.67
N ALA A 46 2.87 9.25 0.17
CA ALA A 46 1.69 10.00 0.59
C ALA A 46 0.62 10.00 -0.52
N CYS A 47 -0.61 10.32 -0.13
CA CYS A 47 -1.70 10.59 -1.03
C CYS A 47 -2.06 12.08 -0.96
N ILE A 48 -2.26 12.73 -2.11
CA ILE A 48 -2.66 14.14 -2.16
C ILE A 48 -4.15 14.35 -1.85
N LEU A 49 -4.96 13.29 -1.89
CA LEU A 49 -6.41 13.36 -1.72
C LEU A 49 -6.88 12.37 -0.63
N PRO A 50 -7.32 12.86 0.54
CA PRO A 50 -7.77 12.00 1.64
C PRO A 50 -8.92 11.06 1.28
N THR A 51 -9.90 11.54 0.53
CA THR A 51 -11.04 10.70 0.09
C THR A 51 -10.63 9.57 -0.85
N ALA A 52 -9.58 9.76 -1.66
CA ALA A 52 -9.01 8.67 -2.46
C ALA A 52 -8.21 7.69 -1.60
N GLN A 53 -7.50 8.21 -0.58
CA GLN A 53 -6.75 7.39 0.38
C GLN A 53 -7.66 6.44 1.13
N GLU A 54 -8.83 6.91 1.60
CA GLU A 54 -9.84 6.10 2.27
C GLU A 54 -10.34 4.95 1.37
N ARG A 55 -10.66 5.25 0.10
CA ARG A 55 -11.06 4.22 -0.87
C ARG A 55 -9.97 3.19 -1.11
N CYS A 56 -8.71 3.63 -1.19
CA CYS A 56 -7.56 2.73 -1.29
C CYS A 56 -7.42 1.85 -0.04
N ALA A 57 -7.68 2.38 1.16
CA ALA A 57 -7.61 1.62 2.40
C ALA A 57 -8.70 0.53 2.43
N LEU A 58 -9.94 0.88 2.08
CA LEU A 58 -11.05 -0.07 1.98
C LEU A 58 -10.77 -1.18 0.96
N LEU A 59 -10.27 -0.81 -0.23
CA LEU A 59 -9.89 -1.79 -1.24
C LEU A 59 -8.78 -2.72 -0.73
N LEU A 60 -7.75 -2.16 -0.08
CA LEU A 60 -6.65 -2.95 0.44
C LEU A 60 -7.11 -3.95 1.51
N GLU A 61 -8.03 -3.54 2.38
CA GLU A 61 -8.64 -4.44 3.36
C GLU A 61 -9.36 -5.60 2.67
N GLN A 62 -10.19 -5.32 1.66
CA GLN A 62 -10.87 -6.36 0.86
C GLN A 62 -9.89 -7.31 0.19
N LEU A 63 -8.80 -6.79 -0.38
CA LEU A 63 -7.75 -7.61 -0.99
C LEU A 63 -7.10 -8.53 0.04
N TYR A 64 -6.80 -8.04 1.24
CA TYR A 64 -6.26 -8.89 2.31
C TYR A 64 -7.25 -9.97 2.74
N GLN A 65 -8.53 -9.62 2.96
CA GLN A 65 -9.55 -10.58 3.38
C GLN A 65 -9.69 -11.71 2.36
N ASN A 66 -9.76 -11.38 1.07
CA ASN A 66 -9.88 -12.36 0.01
C ASN A 66 -8.59 -13.18 -0.23
N ALA A 67 -7.43 -12.61 0.11
CA ALA A 67 -6.14 -13.29 -0.04
C ALA A 67 -5.77 -14.18 1.17
N ARG A 68 -6.54 -14.19 2.27
CA ARG A 68 -6.19 -14.94 3.52
C ARG A 68 -5.79 -16.39 3.27
N PHE A 69 -6.54 -17.08 2.43
CA PHE A 69 -6.25 -18.47 2.06
C PHE A 69 -4.92 -18.58 1.31
N ALA A 70 -4.73 -17.80 0.23
CA ALA A 70 -3.51 -17.79 -0.56
C ALA A 70 -2.26 -17.36 0.25
N LEU A 71 -2.44 -16.49 1.25
CA LEU A 71 -1.39 -16.03 2.15
C LEU A 71 -1.10 -17.00 3.30
N LYS A 72 -1.87 -18.09 3.42
CA LYS A 72 -1.85 -19.02 4.56
C LYS A 72 -1.96 -18.29 5.89
N GLN A 73 -2.83 -17.28 5.93
CA GLN A 73 -2.98 -16.39 7.06
C GLN A 73 -4.45 -16.32 7.46
N PRO A 74 -4.90 -17.24 8.34
CA PRO A 74 -6.30 -17.31 8.73
C PRO A 74 -6.71 -16.12 9.59
N ARG A 75 -5.78 -15.37 10.19
CA ARG A 75 -6.05 -14.14 10.96
C ARG A 75 -5.21 -12.97 10.46
N LEU A 76 -5.86 -11.85 10.17
CA LEU A 76 -5.22 -10.60 9.74
C LEU A 76 -5.02 -9.69 10.96
N GLU A 77 -4.11 -10.08 11.83
CA GLU A 77 -3.79 -9.33 13.05
C GLU A 77 -2.43 -8.65 12.91
N GLY A 78 -2.37 -7.37 13.28
CA GLY A 78 -1.14 -6.60 13.29
C GLY A 78 -0.56 -6.23 11.91
N PRO A 79 0.62 -5.59 11.92
CA PRO A 79 1.33 -5.19 10.70
C PRO A 79 1.66 -6.38 9.81
N GLN A 80 1.43 -6.22 8.51
CA GLN A 80 1.69 -7.28 7.55
C GLN A 80 3.17 -7.33 7.17
N PRO A 81 3.81 -8.53 7.20
CA PRO A 81 5.19 -8.69 6.74
C PRO A 81 5.36 -8.15 5.31
N HIS A 82 6.50 -7.51 5.04
CA HIS A 82 6.76 -6.83 3.76
C HIS A 82 6.43 -7.70 2.54
N ALA A 83 6.89 -8.96 2.52
CA ALA A 83 6.65 -9.87 1.41
C ALA A 83 5.16 -10.20 1.19
N LYS A 84 4.36 -10.32 2.26
CA LYS A 84 2.91 -10.56 2.15
C LYS A 84 2.20 -9.30 1.67
N ALA A 85 2.59 -8.14 2.18
CA ALA A 85 2.05 -6.87 1.74
C ALA A 85 2.34 -6.61 0.25
N MET A 86 3.54 -6.92 -0.23
CA MET A 86 3.88 -6.85 -1.66
C MET A 86 2.99 -7.76 -2.52
N LYS A 87 2.76 -9.01 -2.09
CA LYS A 87 1.87 -9.94 -2.81
C LYS A 87 0.45 -9.40 -2.93
N VAL A 88 -0.10 -8.83 -1.86
CA VAL A 88 -1.47 -8.29 -1.87
C VAL A 88 -1.55 -6.99 -2.65
N GLN A 89 -0.66 -6.04 -2.39
CA GLN A 89 -0.69 -4.73 -3.05
C GLN A 89 -0.42 -4.85 -4.55
N CYS A 90 0.59 -5.61 -4.98
CA CYS A 90 0.89 -5.75 -6.40
C CYS A 90 -0.03 -6.78 -7.07
N GLY A 91 -0.14 -7.99 -6.49
CA GLY A 91 -0.91 -9.08 -7.06
C GLY A 91 -2.41 -8.81 -7.08
N GLY A 92 -2.94 -8.13 -6.06
CA GLY A 92 -4.34 -7.72 -6.03
C GLY A 92 -4.69 -6.73 -7.13
N LEU A 93 -3.84 -5.71 -7.36
CA LEU A 93 -4.04 -4.76 -8.46
C LEU A 93 -3.92 -5.41 -9.84
N LEU A 94 -2.92 -6.28 -10.04
CA LEU A 94 -2.76 -7.03 -11.29
C LEU A 94 -3.95 -7.96 -11.56
N GLY A 95 -4.45 -8.64 -10.52
CA GLY A 95 -5.63 -9.49 -10.64
C GLY A 95 -6.88 -8.71 -11.04
N LEU A 96 -7.10 -7.54 -10.42
CA LEU A 96 -8.21 -6.65 -10.79
C LEU A 96 -8.07 -6.14 -12.22
N GLN A 97 -6.86 -5.71 -12.61
CA GLN A 97 -6.59 -5.28 -13.98
C GLN A 97 -6.91 -6.38 -14.99
N ALA A 98 -6.48 -7.62 -14.72
CA ALA A 98 -6.73 -8.74 -15.61
C ALA A 98 -8.24 -8.94 -15.86
N VAL A 99 -9.06 -8.90 -14.80
CA VAL A 99 -10.51 -9.05 -14.92
C VAL A 99 -11.12 -7.86 -15.67
N LEU A 100 -10.83 -6.63 -15.25
CA LEU A 100 -11.43 -5.41 -15.81
C LEU A 100 -11.04 -5.15 -17.27
N VAL A 101 -9.84 -5.57 -17.69
CA VAL A 101 -9.40 -5.46 -19.08
C VAL A 101 -9.87 -6.64 -19.92
N SER A 102 -10.05 -7.83 -19.33
CA SER A 102 -10.59 -9.00 -20.04
C SER A 102 -12.07 -8.92 -20.37
N GLU A 103 -12.81 -8.02 -19.73
CA GLU A 103 -14.24 -7.76 -20.00
C GLU A 103 -14.45 -6.71 -21.11
N GLN A 104 -13.41 -6.40 -21.90
CA GLN A 104 -13.47 -5.56 -23.10
C GLN A 104 -13.22 -6.39 -24.36
#